data_AF-A0A967SFN8-F1
#
_entry.id   AF-A0A967SFN8-F1
#
_cell.length_a   1.000
_cell.length_b   1.000
_cell.length_c   1.000
_cell.angle_alpha   90.00
_cell.angle_beta   90.00
_cell.angle_gamma   90.00
#
_symmetry.space_group_name_H-M   'P 1'
#
loop_
_entity.id
_entity.type
_entity.pdbx_description
1 polymer ?
#
loop_
_entity_poly.entity_id
_entity_poly.type
_entity_poly.pdbx_seq_one_letter_code
_entity_poly.pdbx_strand_id
1 'polypeptide(L)'
;MDDPPREALIAALLDGVRAGGIDSLPWTREGRRLRERLVFLHRLDPRRWPDRSDGALLSGLEGWLVPFLSGLPAPRRLDDLRGVD
;
A
#
# COMPACT_ATOMS: atom_id res chain seq x y z
N MET A 1 -25.19 -14.97 -5.94
CA MET A 1 -23.72 -14.97 -6.08
C MET A 1 -23.22 -14.59 -4.71
N ASP A 2 -22.70 -15.56 -3.95
CA ASP A 2 -22.19 -15.30 -2.62
C ASP A 2 -20.96 -14.40 -2.70
N ASP A 3 -20.87 -13.50 -1.74
CA ASP A 3 -19.75 -12.56 -1.66
C ASP A 3 -18.50 -13.31 -1.20
N PRO A 4 -17.32 -13.13 -1.84
CA PRO A 4 -16.12 -13.83 -1.42
C PRO A 4 -15.75 -13.46 0.03
N PRO A 5 -15.17 -14.40 0.80
CA PRO A 5 -14.70 -14.12 2.14
C PRO A 5 -13.65 -12.99 2.11
N ARG A 6 -13.65 -12.16 3.15
CA ARG A 6 -12.82 -10.94 3.25
C ARG A 6 -11.34 -11.24 3.06
N GLU A 7 -10.86 -12.37 3.57
CA GLU A 7 -9.48 -12.81 3.48
C GLU A 7 -9.08 -13.08 2.02
N ALA A 8 -9.96 -13.71 1.24
CA ALA A 8 -9.73 -13.93 -0.18
C ALA A 8 -9.71 -12.62 -0.98
N LEU A 9 -10.55 -11.65 -0.58
CA LEU A 9 -10.57 -10.33 -1.19
C LEU A 9 -9.28 -9.55 -0.92
N ILE A 10 -8.81 -9.55 0.34
CA ILE A 10 -7.54 -8.92 0.71
C ILE A 10 -6.38 -9.57 -0.06
N ALA A 11 -6.32 -10.90 -0.12
CA ALA A 11 -5.28 -11.61 -0.87
C ALA A 11 -5.26 -11.19 -2.36
N ALA A 12 -6.43 -11.13 -3.01
CA ALA A 12 -6.55 -10.69 -4.40
C ALA A 12 -6.08 -9.24 -4.60
N LEU A 13 -6.39 -8.33 -3.67
CA LEU A 13 -5.91 -6.95 -3.72
C LEU A 13 -4.39 -6.87 -3.56
N LEU A 14 -3.79 -7.63 -2.65
CA LEU A 14 -2.34 -7.69 -2.48
C LEU A 14 -1.65 -8.16 -3.77
N ASP A 15 -2.18 -9.20 -4.40
CA ASP A 15 -1.64 -9.73 -5.66
C ASP A 15 -1.78 -8.72 -6.79
N GLY A 16 -2.89 -7.99 -6.84
CA GLY A 16 -3.07 -6.86 -7.76
C GLY A 16 -1.99 -5.79 -7.60
N VAL A 17 -1.66 -5.41 -6.36
CA VAL A 17 -0.59 -4.44 -6.07
C VAL A 17 0.78 -4.98 -6.44
N ARG A 18 1.06 -6.26 -6.19
CA ARG A 18 2.33 -6.89 -6.59
C ARG A 18 2.52 -6.89 -8.09
N ALA A 19 1.47 -7.19 -8.86
CA ALA A 19 1.51 -7.21 -10.31
C ALA A 19 1.57 -5.79 -10.91
N GLY A 20 0.83 -4.84 -10.34
CA GLY A 20 0.74 -3.46 -10.81
C GLY A 20 1.85 -2.53 -10.28
N GLY A 21 2.64 -2.99 -9.31
CA GLY A 21 3.60 -2.17 -8.59
C GLY A 21 2.95 -1.20 -7.59
N ILE A 22 3.77 -0.54 -6.79
CA ILE A 22 3.28 0.30 -5.68
C ILE A 22 2.44 1.49 -6.15
N ASP A 23 2.69 1.98 -7.37
CA ASP A 23 2.00 3.14 -7.93
C ASP A 23 0.59 2.83 -8.44
N SER A 24 0.21 1.53 -8.50
CA SER A 24 -1.16 1.09 -8.78
C SER A 24 -2.14 1.43 -7.65
N LEU A 25 -1.63 1.73 -6.46
CA LEU A 25 -2.46 2.19 -5.35
C LEU A 25 -2.95 3.62 -5.63
N PRO A 26 -4.18 3.96 -5.19
CA PRO A 26 -4.72 5.31 -5.31
C PRO A 26 -4.12 6.23 -4.22
N TRP A 27 -2.85 6.54 -4.37
CA TRP A 27 -2.14 7.47 -3.51
C TRP A 27 -2.80 8.86 -3.56
N THR A 28 -2.91 9.51 -2.40
CA THR A 28 -3.12 10.95 -2.39
C THR A 28 -1.87 11.67 -2.91
N ARG A 29 -2.03 12.91 -3.38
CA ARG A 29 -0.89 13.74 -3.78
C ARG A 29 0.06 13.97 -2.60
N GLU A 30 -0.50 14.17 -1.42
CA GLU A 30 0.20 14.39 -0.16
C GLU A 30 0.95 13.13 0.27
N GLY A 31 0.34 11.95 0.15
CA GLY A 31 0.96 10.64 0.40
C GLY A 31 2.14 10.36 -0.52
N ARG A 32 2.01 10.62 -1.83
CA ARG A 32 3.16 10.52 -2.77
C ARG A 32 4.31 11.41 -2.36
N ARG A 33 4.05 12.68 -2.02
CA ARG A 33 5.08 13.63 -1.57
C ARG A 33 5.74 13.20 -0.27
N LEU A 34 4.97 12.66 0.68
CA LEU A 34 5.53 12.14 1.92
C LEU A 34 6.45 10.95 1.64
N ARG A 35 6.02 10.00 0.80
CA ARG A 35 6.83 8.86 0.36
C ARG A 35 8.14 9.31 -0.26
N GLU A 36 8.10 10.23 -1.22
CA GLU A 36 9.29 10.79 -1.88
C GLU A 36 10.26 11.43 -0.87
N ARG A 37 9.73 12.22 0.07
CA ARG A 37 10.55 12.83 1.14
C ARG A 37 11.19 11.78 2.05
N LEU A 38 10.46 10.74 2.43
CA LEU A 38 10.99 9.66 3.27
C LEU A 38 12.05 8.85 2.53
N VAL A 39 11.84 8.53 1.24
CA VAL A 39 12.86 7.86 0.40
C VAL A 39 14.11 8.72 0.30
N PHE A 40 13.96 10.02 0.08
CA PHE A 40 15.08 10.95 0.03
C PHE A 40 15.84 10.99 1.36
N LEU A 41 15.13 11.11 2.50
CA LEU A 41 15.73 11.13 3.83
C LEU A 41 16.42 9.81 4.18
N HIS A 42 15.84 8.67 3.79
CA HIS A 42 16.43 7.34 3.97
C HIS A 42 17.77 7.22 3.23
N ARG A 43 17.90 7.78 2.03
CA ARG A 43 19.18 7.79 1.30
C ARG A 43 20.28 8.59 2.01
N LEU A 44 19.90 9.61 2.79
CA LEU A 44 20.85 10.44 3.55
C LEU A 44 21.24 9.81 4.89
N ASP A 45 20.28 9.22 5.59
CA ASP A 45 20.52 8.55 6.87
C ASP A 45 19.60 7.31 7.02
N PRO A 46 20.06 6.15 6.51
CA PRO A 46 19.27 4.91 6.53
C PRO A 46 18.98 4.38 7.94
N ARG A 47 19.76 4.80 8.95
CA ARG A 47 19.59 4.35 10.34
C ARG A 47 18.46 5.09 11.04
N ARG A 48 18.19 6.32 10.63
CA ARG A 48 17.18 7.20 11.25
C ARG A 48 15.84 7.16 10.54
N TRP A 49 15.84 6.98 9.23
CA TRP A 49 14.63 7.05 8.42
C TRP A 49 14.27 5.69 7.84
N PRO A 50 12.98 5.30 7.85
CA PRO A 50 12.55 4.02 7.30
C PRO A 50 12.70 3.99 5.78
N ASP A 51 12.99 2.81 5.22
CA ASP A 51 12.93 2.61 3.78
C ASP A 51 11.45 2.63 3.34
N ARG A 52 11.12 3.56 2.45
CA ARG A 52 9.81 3.72 1.83
C ARG A 52 9.88 3.61 0.30
N SER A 53 10.94 2.98 -0.20
CA SER A 53 11.09 2.66 -1.61
C SER A 53 10.00 1.69 -2.05
N ASP A 54 9.74 1.64 -3.37
CA ASP A 54 8.75 0.75 -3.96
C ASP A 54 9.03 -0.71 -3.57
N GLY A 55 10.30 -1.14 -3.58
CA GLY A 55 10.70 -2.50 -3.17
C GLY A 55 10.44 -2.78 -1.68
N ALA A 56 10.72 -1.82 -0.80
CA ALA A 56 10.43 -1.97 0.63
C ALA A 56 8.93 -2.03 0.91
N LEU A 57 8.13 -1.19 0.24
CA LEU A 57 6.68 -1.19 0.41
C LEU A 57 6.01 -2.43 -0.18
N LEU A 58 6.50 -2.94 -1.32
CA LEU A 58 6.00 -4.16 -1.95
C LEU A 58 6.35 -5.42 -1.14
N SER A 59 7.55 -5.48 -0.55
CA SER A 59 7.94 -6.60 0.30
C SER A 59 7.25 -6.60 1.67
N GLY A 60 6.79 -5.43 2.14
CA GLY A 60 6.12 -5.25 3.42
C GLY A 60 4.59 -5.12 3.37
N LEU A 61 3.93 -5.42 2.25
CA LEU A 61 2.49 -5.17 2.06
C LEU A 61 1.62 -5.71 3.20
N GLU A 62 1.90 -6.93 3.68
CA GLU A 62 1.18 -7.54 4.81
C GLU A 62 1.29 -6.72 6.10
N GLY A 63 2.41 -6.05 6.31
CA GLY A 63 2.67 -5.30 7.54
C GLY A 63 1.98 -3.94 7.59
N TRP A 64 1.67 -3.32 6.45
CA TRP A 64 1.12 -1.97 6.41
C TRP A 64 -0.19 -1.85 5.62
N LEU A 65 -0.33 -2.57 4.51
CA LEU A 65 -1.52 -2.50 3.66
C LEU A 65 -2.67 -3.36 4.21
N VAL A 66 -2.39 -4.56 4.75
CA VAL A 66 -3.45 -5.40 5.34
C VAL A 66 -4.14 -4.72 6.53
N PRO A 67 -3.43 -4.10 7.50
CA PRO A 67 -4.06 -3.32 8.55
C PRO A 67 -4.93 -2.17 8.01
N PHE A 68 -4.45 -1.47 6.97
CA PHE A 68 -5.20 -0.41 6.31
C PHE A 68 -6.51 -0.93 5.67
N LEU A 69 -6.43 -2.02 4.91
CA LEU A 69 -7.60 -2.66 4.27
C LEU A 69 -8.61 -3.21 5.29
N SER A 70 -8.12 -3.70 6.43
CA SER A 70 -8.97 -4.24 7.50
C SER A 70 -9.81 -3.15 8.18
N GLY A 71 -9.33 -1.90 8.18
CA GLY A 71 -10.06 -0.74 8.69
C GLY A 71 -11.15 -0.20 7.73
N LEU A 72 -11.20 -0.68 6.49
CA LEU A 72 -12.14 -0.21 5.46
C LEU A 72 -13.35 -1.15 5.30
N PRO A 73 -14.54 -0.61 4.96
CA PRO A 73 -15.64 -1.43 4.46
C PRO A 73 -15.18 -2.19 3.21
N ALA A 74 -15.53 -3.48 3.10
CA ALA A 74 -14.93 -4.45 2.19
C ALA A 74 -14.62 -3.87 0.78
N PRO A 75 -13.38 -3.42 0.52
CA PRO A 75 -13.05 -2.80 -0.76
C PRO A 75 -12.91 -3.91 -1.81
N ARG A 76 -13.56 -3.75 -2.97
CA ARG A 76 -13.63 -4.79 -4.00
C ARG A 76 -12.51 -4.65 -5.03
N ARG A 77 -12.00 -3.43 -5.20
CA ARG A 77 -10.98 -3.03 -6.18
C ARG A 77 -10.00 -2.04 -5.57
N LEU A 78 -8.82 -1.89 -6.17
CA LEU A 78 -7.84 -0.88 -5.75
C LEU A 78 -8.41 0.54 -5.87
N ASP A 79 -9.21 0.82 -6.91
CA ASP A 79 -9.86 2.12 -7.09
C ASP A 79 -10.90 2.46 -6.00
N ASP A 80 -11.39 1.46 -5.26
CA ASP A 80 -12.29 1.68 -4.13
C ASP A 80 -11.55 2.22 -2.90
N LEU A 81 -10.22 2.06 -2.86
CA LEU A 81 -9.39 2.60 -1.80
C LEU A 81 -9.35 4.12 -1.94
N ARG A 82 -9.79 4.81 -0.89
CA ARG A 82 -9.73 6.27 -0.86
C ARG A 82 -8.43 6.71 -0.24
N GLY A 83 -7.49 7.12 -1.09
CA GLY A 83 -6.36 7.97 -0.70
C GLY A 83 -5.41 7.32 0.29
N VAL A 84 -4.53 6.46 -0.19
CA VAL A 84 -3.42 5.95 0.63
C VAL A 84 -2.46 7.12 0.93
N ASP A 85 -2.11 7.30 2.21
CA ASP A 85 -1.22 8.33 2.76
C ASP A 85 0.05 7.78 3.43
#